data_AF-A0A967YGG6-F1
#
_entry.id   AF-A0A967YGG6-F1
#
_cell.length_a   1.000
_cell.length_b   1.000
_cell.length_c   1.000
_cell.angle_alpha   90.00
_cell.angle_beta   90.00
_cell.angle_gamma   90.00
#
_symmetry.space_group_name_H-M   'P 1'
#
loop_
_entity.id
_entity.type
_entity.pdbx_description
1 polymer ?
#
loop_
_entity_poly.entity_id
_entity_poly.type
_entity_poly.pdbx_seq_one_letter_code
_entity_poly.pdbx_strand_id
1 'polypeptide(L)' 'VLKGFRFNVTASTVYGKQILGKTRFKAPTALVLGGEAQGVSPRLINVADRSVRIWRYGQAESLNVAVAG' A
#
# COMPACT_ATOMS: atom_id res chain seq x y z
N VAL A 1 17.42 -8.03 -7.85
CA VAL A 1 18.20 -7.42 -6.73
C VAL A 1 17.50 -7.63 -5.38
N LEU A 2 16.33 -7.05 -5.10
CA LEU A 2 15.69 -7.14 -3.75
C LEU A 2 15.33 -8.56 -3.26
N LYS A 3 14.84 -9.45 -4.14
CA LYS A 3 14.57 -10.87 -3.76
C LYS A 3 15.84 -11.66 -3.41
N GLY A 4 17.01 -11.22 -3.88
CA GLY A 4 18.30 -11.84 -3.58
C GLY A 4 18.78 -11.60 -2.14
N PHE A 5 18.20 -10.61 -1.45
CA PHE A 5 18.51 -10.26 -0.06
C PHE A 5 17.44 -10.75 0.93
N ARG A 6 16.59 -11.72 0.55
CA ARG A 6 15.48 -12.25 1.38
C ARG A 6 14.46 -11.21 1.85
N PHE A 7 14.31 -10.09 1.15
CA PHE A 7 13.22 -9.15 1.43
C PHE A 7 11.91 -9.67 0.86
N ASN A 8 10.85 -9.61 1.66
CA ASN A 8 9.48 -9.78 1.17
C ASN A 8 9.08 -8.53 0.39
N VAL A 9 8.72 -8.67 -0.88
CA VAL A 9 8.28 -7.56 -1.70
C VAL A 9 6.77 -7.41 -1.56
N THR A 10 6.33 -6.28 -1.02
CA THR A 10 4.91 -5.96 -0.86
C THR A 10 4.54 -4.78 -1.75
N ALA A 11 3.59 -4.95 -2.67
CA ALA A 11 3.11 -3.88 -3.54
C ALA A 11 1.85 -3.22 -2.98
N SER A 12 1.81 -1.89 -2.99
CA SER A 12 0.59 -1.14 -2.68
C SER A 12 -0.30 -1.01 -3.93
N THR A 13 -1.58 -1.33 -3.79
CA THR A 13 -2.58 -1.18 -4.86
C THR A 13 -3.95 -0.94 -4.23
N VAL A 14 -4.80 -0.20 -4.94
CA VAL A 14 -6.18 0.08 -4.49
C VAL A 14 -7.02 -1.19 -4.33
N TYR A 15 -6.65 -2.26 -5.05
CA TYR A 15 -7.28 -3.58 -5.00
C TYR A 15 -6.60 -4.55 -4.02
N GLY A 16 -5.65 -4.07 -3.21
CA GLY A 16 -4.90 -4.91 -2.29
C GLY A 16 -5.81 -5.57 -1.25
N LYS A 17 -5.60 -6.86 -1.00
CA LYS A 17 -6.47 -7.65 -0.10
C LYS A 17 -6.33 -7.24 1.36
N GLN A 18 -5.13 -6.83 1.77
CA GLN A 18 -4.81 -6.47 3.16
C GLN A 18 -4.65 -4.95 3.29
N ILE A 19 -5.08 -4.38 4.41
CA ILE A 19 -4.87 -2.95 4.68
C ILE A 19 -3.47 -2.76 5.23
N LEU A 20 -2.68 -1.84 4.65
CA LEU A 20 -1.29 -1.59 5.06
C LEU A 20 -1.17 -1.37 6.58
N GLY A 21 -2.00 -0.48 7.15
CA GLY A 21 -2.00 -0.19 8.60
C GLY A 21 -2.42 -1.35 9.51
N LYS A 22 -3.02 -2.42 8.96
CA LYS A 22 -3.35 -3.65 9.69
C LYS A 22 -2.40 -4.81 9.36
N THR A 23 -1.44 -4.60 8.46
CA THR A 23 -0.52 -5.65 8.01
C THR A 23 0.72 -5.66 8.89
N ARG A 24 0.99 -6.80 9.54
CA ARG A 24 2.23 -7.00 10.30
C ARG A 24 3.33 -7.57 9.40
N PHE A 25 4.46 -6.86 9.33
CA PHE A 25 5.65 -7.31 8.61
C PHE A 25 6.58 -8.08 9.56
N LYS A 26 6.63 -9.41 9.42
CA LYS A 26 7.41 -10.31 10.31
C LYS A 26 8.84 -10.56 9.84
N ALA A 27 9.22 -10.01 8.69
CA ALA A 27 10.53 -10.17 8.07
C ALA A 27 10.90 -8.86 7.33
N PRO A 28 12.19 -8.65 6.99
CA PRO A 28 12.61 -7.51 6.19
C PRO A 28 11.72 -7.38 4.95
N THR A 29 11.03 -6.25 4.81
CA THR A 29 10.02 -6.05 3.78
C THR A 29 10.36 -4.82 2.96
N ALA A 30 10.36 -4.99 1.63
CA ALA A 30 10.42 -3.88 0.69
C ALA A 30 8.99 -3.51 0.28
N LEU A 31 8.53 -2.32 0.67
CA LEU A 31 7.22 -1.80 0.29
C LEU A 31 7.34 -0.99 -1.00
N VAL A 32 6.59 -1.39 -2.03
CA VAL A 32 6.54 -0.72 -3.33
C VAL A 32 5.31 0.20 -3.36
N LEU A 33 5.58 1.50 -3.44
CA LEU A 33 4.57 2.54 -3.61
C LEU A 33 4.54 2.99 -5.06
N GLY A 34 3.32 3.11 -5.60
CA GLY A 34 3.08 3.60 -6.95
C GLY A 34 2.86 5.11 -6.95
N GLY A 35 3.02 5.75 -8.11
CA GLY A 35 2.71 7.17 -8.26
C GLY A 35 1.24 7.47 -7.96
N GLU A 36 0.96 8.66 -7.41
CA GLU A 36 -0.36 9.02 -6.87
C GLU A 36 -1.52 8.88 -7.88
N ALA A 37 -1.24 9.18 -9.16
CA ALA A 37 -2.24 9.10 -10.23
C ALA A 37 -2.39 7.69 -10.84
N GLN A 38 -1.31 6.91 -10.88
CA GLN A 38 -1.21 5.70 -11.72
C GLN A 38 -1.08 4.40 -10.91
N GLY A 39 -0.72 4.50 -9.63
CA GLY A 39 -0.48 3.34 -8.78
C GLY A 39 0.78 2.55 -9.19
N VAL A 40 0.92 1.35 -8.63
CA VAL A 40 2.03 0.44 -8.96
C VAL A 40 1.72 -0.27 -10.27
N SER A 41 2.72 -0.42 -11.15
CA SER A 41 2.51 -1.12 -12.43
C SER A 41 1.97 -2.55 -12.21
N PRO A 42 1.07 -3.04 -13.07
CA PRO A 42 0.51 -4.41 -12.94
C PRO A 42 1.59 -5.49 -12.93
N ARG A 43 2.66 -5.29 -13.70
CA ARG A 43 3.81 -6.21 -13.77
C ARG A 43 4.53 -6.33 -12.43
N LEU A 44 4.67 -5.23 -11.68
CA LEU A 44 5.26 -5.23 -10.33
C LEU A 44 4.33 -5.86 -9.29
N ILE A 45 3.02 -5.65 -9.41
CA ILE A 45 2.03 -6.28 -8.53
C ILE A 45 2.07 -7.81 -8.70
N ASN A 46 2.17 -8.31 -9.92
CA ASN A 46 2.16 -9.74 -10.22
C ASN A 46 3.41 -10.49 -9.70
N VAL A 47 4.55 -9.81 -9.59
CA VAL A 47 5.80 -10.42 -9.08
C VAL A 47 6.02 -10.15 -7.59
N ALA A 48 5.17 -9.34 -6.96
CA ALA A 48 5.22 -9.07 -5.52
C ALA A 48 4.72 -10.30 -4.74
N ASP A 49 5.34 -10.54 -3.59
CA ASP A 49 4.99 -11.66 -2.73
C ASP A 49 3.66 -11.39 -2.00
N ARG A 50 3.31 -10.11 -1.82
CA ARG A 50 2.02 -9.65 -1.29
C ARG A 50 1.54 -8.36 -1.95
N SER A 51 0.22 -8.19 -1.95
CA SER A 51 -0.41 -6.92 -2.25
C SER A 51 -1.19 -6.38 -1.04
N VAL A 52 -0.97 -5.11 -0.73
CA VAL A 52 -1.66 -4.37 0.32
C VAL A 52 -2.35 -3.15 -0.29
N ARG A 53 -3.40 -2.66 0.35
CA ARG A 53 -4.02 -1.38 0.01
C ARG A 53 -3.79 -0.40 1.14
N ILE A 54 -3.51 0.83 0.77
CA ILE A 54 -3.57 1.95 1.71
C ILE A 54 -5.05 2.24 1.91
N TRP A 55 -5.52 2.22 3.15
CA TRP A 55 -6.90 2.61 3.44
C TRP A 55 -7.03 4.09 3.11
N ARG A 56 -7.77 4.40 2.05
CA ARG A 56 -8.24 5.75 1.78
C ARG A 56 -9.50 5.92 2.62
N TYR A 57 -9.47 6.83 3.59
CA TYR A 57 -10.72 7.37 4.13
C TYR A 57 -11.42 8.01 2.93
N GLY A 58 -12.40 7.31 2.37
CA GLY A 58 -13.25 7.84 1.32
C GLY A 58 -14.12 8.91 1.94
N GLN A 59 -13.55 10.09 2.11
CA GLN A 59 -13.96 11.37 1.55
C GLN A 59 -13.07 12.40 2.22
N ALA A 60 -12.06 12.89 1.52
CA ALA A 60 -11.63 14.26 1.74
C ALA A 60 -12.72 15.20 1.20
N GLU A 61 -13.96 15.05 1.67
CA GLU A 61 -14.79 16.23 1.86
C GLU A 61 -14.22 16.83 3.12
N SER A 62 -13.58 17.99 2.95
CA SER A 62 -13.26 18.94 4.01
C SER A 62 -14.04 18.61 5.28
N LEU A 63 -13.35 18.12 6.32
CA LEU A 63 -13.93 18.22 7.64
C LEU A 63 -14.00 19.72 7.90
N ASN A 64 -15.17 20.30 7.65
CA ASN A 64 -15.43 21.67 8.02
C ASN A 64 -15.09 21.77 9.51
N VAL A 65 -14.14 22.65 9.81
CA VAL A 65 -13.62 22.96 11.15
C VAL A 65 -14.75 23.28 12.15
N ALA A 66 -15.98 23.51 11.69
CA ALA A 66 -17.17 23.71 12.52
C ALA A 66 -17.67 22.48 13.32
N VAL A 67 -17.26 21.24 13.03
CA VAL A 67 -17.70 20.04 13.80
C VAL A 67 -16.69 19.62 14.89
N ALA A 68 -15.56 20.30 15.00
CA ALA A 68 -14.57 20.07 16.06
C ALA A 68 -14.71 21.06 17.24
N GLY A 69 -15.94 21.52 17.50
CA GLY A 69 -16.33 22.28 18.69
C GLY A 69 -16.87 21.37 19.77
#